data_AF-X1L8A7-F1
#
_entry.id   AF-X1L8A7-F1
#
_cell.length_a   1.000
_cell.length_b   1.000
_cell.length_c   1.000
_cell.angle_alpha   90.00
_cell.angle_beta   90.00
_cell.angle_gamma   90.00
#
_symmetry.space_group_name_H-M   'P 1'
#
loop_
_entity.id
_entity.type
_entity.pdbx_description
1 polymer ?
#
loop_
_entity_poly.entity_id
_entity_poly.type
_entity_poly.pdbx_seq_one_letter_code
_entity_poly.pdbx_strand_id
1 'polypeptide(L)'
;LVARKLKGYKADEIGVIASAKCTNEENYVMQKFARAVLGTNNVDHCARLCHAPTVAGLVQSFGSGAMTNSINGIGNAACILAIGTNTTEDHPVIGLEVKRAVDKGAKLIVANPREIDLCRFASLWLRHNPGTDVALLMGMMRVIVDEGLLDSAFIEERCENFDAFKQALNDFDPVFVEPITGVPHDKIAQAARMFATNSPATILYAMGITQHSHGTDNVMATANLAMLTGNVGKPSTGVNPLRGQNNVQGACDMGALPNVYPGYQAVASPAIREKFEIAWGCSLPSSPGLTLVEMLEAAYRKEIKALYLIGENPALSDPDVGHVRETLAKLEFLVVQDIFLSETAKFAHVVLPAVSFAEKDGTFTNTERRVQRVRKAIEPIGDSLPDWWIICQIAKRLEAGGFDYSHPFDIMEEIRYLTPSYGGISYQRLESGGLQWPCPTDDHPGTPILHVNTFVRGKA
;
A
#
# COMPACT_ATOMS: atom_id res chain seq x y z
N LEU A 1 16.16 26.77 -13.46
CA LEU A 1 15.54 27.45 -12.29
C LEU A 1 15.44 26.52 -11.08
N VAL A 2 14.74 25.37 -11.22
CA VAL A 2 14.49 24.40 -10.14
C VAL A 2 15.77 23.99 -9.39
N ALA A 3 16.76 23.42 -10.08
CA ALA A 3 18.03 23.02 -9.46
C ALA A 3 18.69 24.15 -8.64
N ARG A 4 18.82 25.35 -9.22
CA ARG A 4 19.38 26.53 -8.54
C ARG A 4 18.62 26.89 -7.26
N LYS A 5 17.28 26.80 -7.28
CA LYS A 5 16.45 27.11 -6.11
C LYS A 5 16.57 26.04 -5.04
N LEU A 6 16.48 24.76 -5.42
CA LEU A 6 16.63 23.62 -4.49
C LEU A 6 18.00 23.60 -3.80
N LYS A 7 19.09 23.94 -4.50
CA LYS A 7 20.45 24.05 -3.93
C LYS A 7 20.55 25.08 -2.80
N GLY A 8 19.60 26.03 -2.72
CA GLY A 8 19.58 27.09 -1.70
C GLY A 8 18.93 26.69 -0.37
N TYR A 9 18.29 25.53 -0.29
CA TYR A 9 17.61 25.04 0.92
C TYR A 9 18.42 23.95 1.61
N LYS A 10 18.27 23.83 2.93
CA LYS A 10 18.84 22.70 3.69
C LYS A 10 17.99 21.45 3.51
N ALA A 11 18.58 20.29 3.76
CA ALA A 11 17.91 18.99 3.61
C ALA A 11 16.60 18.87 4.42
N ASP A 12 16.59 19.40 5.64
CA ASP A 12 15.44 19.41 6.54
C ASP A 12 14.36 20.44 6.15
N GLU A 13 14.67 21.39 5.26
CA GLU A 13 13.75 22.40 4.74
C GLU A 13 13.04 21.97 3.44
N ILE A 14 13.36 20.79 2.91
CA ILE A 14 12.81 20.27 1.65
C ILE A 14 12.04 18.97 1.88
N GLY A 15 10.91 18.84 1.20
CA GLY A 15 10.14 17.60 1.10
C GLY A 15 9.86 17.20 -0.34
N VAL A 16 9.66 15.91 -0.56
CA VAL A 16 9.33 15.31 -1.85
C VAL A 16 8.05 14.50 -1.74
N ILE A 17 7.09 14.77 -2.62
CA ILE A 17 5.85 13.99 -2.72
C ILE A 17 5.89 13.18 -4.02
N ALA A 18 6.03 11.87 -3.89
CA ALA A 18 6.01 10.92 -4.99
C ALA A 18 4.56 10.56 -5.40
N SER A 19 4.39 9.71 -6.43
CA SER A 19 3.05 9.40 -6.97
C SER A 19 2.85 7.91 -7.20
N ALA A 20 1.73 7.40 -6.69
CA ALA A 20 1.28 6.05 -7.02
C ALA A 20 0.58 5.93 -8.39
N LYS A 21 0.61 7.01 -9.19
CA LYS A 21 0.22 7.01 -10.61
C LYS A 21 1.44 6.88 -11.54
N CYS A 22 2.63 7.23 -11.05
CA CYS A 22 3.92 7.07 -11.74
C CYS A 22 4.43 5.63 -11.68
N THR A 23 5.39 5.29 -12.54
CA THR A 23 5.94 3.92 -12.62
C THR A 23 6.84 3.61 -11.42
N ASN A 24 7.22 2.34 -11.27
CA ASN A 24 8.19 1.93 -10.24
C ASN A 24 9.52 2.65 -10.43
N GLU A 25 10.00 2.74 -11.66
CA GLU A 25 11.27 3.39 -12.02
C GLU A 25 11.25 4.87 -11.65
N GLU A 26 10.14 5.56 -11.91
CA GLU A 26 9.96 6.98 -11.58
C GLU A 26 9.93 7.21 -10.06
N ASN A 27 9.20 6.37 -9.32
CA ASN A 27 9.20 6.42 -7.85
C ASN A 27 10.58 6.11 -7.25
N TYR A 28 11.29 5.13 -7.81
CA TYR A 28 12.65 4.79 -7.40
C TYR A 28 13.60 5.98 -7.60
N VAL A 29 13.58 6.61 -8.79
CA VAL A 29 14.42 7.77 -9.09
C VAL A 29 14.05 8.95 -8.21
N MET A 30 12.77 9.19 -7.94
CA MET A 30 12.32 10.28 -7.09
C MET A 30 12.81 10.12 -5.64
N GLN A 31 12.72 8.92 -5.08
CA GLN A 31 13.21 8.70 -3.72
C GLN A 31 14.75 8.72 -3.65
N LYS A 32 15.43 8.23 -4.69
CA LYS A 32 16.89 8.30 -4.79
C LYS A 32 17.33 9.77 -4.87
N PHE A 33 16.61 10.59 -5.62
CA PHE A 33 16.82 12.03 -5.69
C PHE A 33 16.65 12.71 -4.33
N ALA A 34 15.55 12.43 -3.62
CA ALA A 34 15.33 12.98 -2.28
C ALA A 34 16.49 12.65 -1.32
N ARG A 35 16.96 11.41 -1.34
CA ARG A 35 17.96 10.91 -0.38
C ARG A 35 19.39 11.25 -0.76
N ALA A 36 19.79 10.90 -1.98
CA ALA A 36 21.17 11.02 -2.45
C ALA A 36 21.52 12.44 -2.91
N VAL A 37 20.54 13.24 -3.36
CA VAL A 37 20.79 14.57 -3.91
C VAL A 37 20.35 15.67 -2.95
N LEU A 38 19.14 15.57 -2.40
CA LEU A 38 18.65 16.56 -1.44
C LEU A 38 19.09 16.26 0.01
N GLY A 39 19.62 15.06 0.27
CA GLY A 39 20.12 14.68 1.59
C GLY A 39 19.01 14.47 2.62
N THR A 40 17.78 14.15 2.20
CA THR A 40 16.63 14.05 3.09
C THR A 40 15.86 12.74 2.93
N ASN A 41 15.31 12.24 4.04
CA ASN A 41 14.33 11.14 4.03
C ASN A 41 12.89 11.65 3.97
N ASN A 42 12.66 12.96 3.81
CA ASN A 42 11.34 13.58 3.62
C ASN A 42 10.79 13.24 2.23
N VAL A 43 10.42 11.99 2.03
CA VAL A 43 9.78 11.47 0.82
C VAL A 43 8.59 10.60 1.20
N ASP A 44 7.41 10.93 0.68
CA ASP A 44 6.19 10.17 0.94
C ASP A 44 5.22 10.27 -0.26
N HIS A 45 4.07 9.59 -0.19
CA HIS A 45 3.05 9.61 -1.23
C HIS A 45 1.64 9.28 -0.69
N CYS A 46 0.66 9.18 -1.60
CA CYS A 46 -0.75 8.99 -1.25
C CYS A 46 -1.08 7.73 -0.42
N ALA A 47 -0.20 6.71 -0.35
CA ALA A 47 -0.46 5.54 0.50
C ALA A 47 -0.67 5.94 1.97
N ARG A 48 -0.07 7.06 2.39
CA ARG A 48 -0.20 7.61 3.73
C ARG A 48 -1.66 7.79 4.16
N LEU A 49 -2.50 8.30 3.27
CA LEU A 49 -3.91 8.57 3.54
C LEU A 49 -4.81 7.34 3.30
N CYS A 50 -4.31 6.33 2.58
CA CYS A 50 -5.09 5.22 2.06
C CYS A 50 -4.82 3.91 2.84
N HIS A 51 -3.67 3.26 2.60
CA HIS A 51 -3.34 1.92 3.11
C HIS A 51 -2.14 1.90 4.07
N ALA A 52 -1.67 3.03 4.56
CA ALA A 52 -0.59 3.00 5.55
C ALA A 52 -0.94 2.23 6.85
N PRO A 53 -2.20 2.22 7.35
CA PRO A 53 -2.61 1.32 8.43
C PRO A 53 -2.52 -0.17 8.06
N THR A 54 -2.79 -0.52 6.79
CA THR A 54 -2.55 -1.88 6.26
C THR A 54 -1.10 -2.28 6.41
N VAL A 55 -0.17 -1.39 6.01
CA VAL A 55 1.27 -1.67 6.11
C VAL A 55 1.68 -1.85 7.57
N ALA A 56 1.25 -0.95 8.46
CA ALA A 56 1.56 -1.05 9.88
C ALA A 56 1.02 -2.34 10.52
N GLY A 57 -0.28 -2.62 10.35
CA GLY A 57 -0.95 -3.75 10.96
C GLY A 57 -0.45 -5.10 10.44
N LEU A 58 -0.34 -5.28 9.11
CA LEU A 58 0.10 -6.56 8.55
C LEU A 58 1.61 -6.80 8.68
N VAL A 59 2.45 -5.75 8.75
CA VAL A 59 3.86 -5.95 9.12
C VAL A 59 3.96 -6.43 10.57
N GLN A 60 3.18 -5.87 11.48
CA GLN A 60 3.14 -6.34 12.87
C GLN A 60 2.59 -7.77 12.97
N SER A 61 1.52 -8.11 12.25
CA SER A 61 0.93 -9.46 12.28
C SER A 61 1.78 -10.50 11.52
N PHE A 62 2.15 -10.26 10.27
CA PHE A 62 2.75 -11.27 9.39
C PHE A 62 4.20 -11.00 8.98
N GLY A 63 4.71 -9.79 9.23
CA GLY A 63 6.00 -9.32 8.73
C GLY A 63 5.96 -8.77 7.29
N SER A 64 4.77 -8.64 6.68
CA SER A 64 4.60 -8.07 5.33
C SER A 64 3.31 -7.27 5.20
N GLY A 65 3.40 -6.04 4.70
CA GLY A 65 2.30 -5.09 4.53
C GLY A 65 1.47 -5.24 3.25
N ALA A 66 1.66 -6.33 2.51
CA ALA A 66 1.07 -6.52 1.19
C ALA A 66 -0.13 -7.49 1.24
N MET A 67 -0.91 -7.51 0.15
CA MET A 67 -1.93 -8.55 -0.06
C MET A 67 -1.29 -9.93 0.09
N THR A 68 -1.97 -10.90 0.70
CA THR A 68 -1.35 -12.23 0.94
C THR A 68 -1.50 -13.17 -0.26
N ASN A 69 -2.56 -13.02 -1.06
CA ASN A 69 -2.91 -13.94 -2.14
C ASN A 69 -3.05 -13.22 -3.48
N SER A 70 -3.23 -13.99 -4.56
CA SER A 70 -3.54 -13.47 -5.90
C SER A 70 -5.05 -13.25 -6.09
N ILE A 71 -5.41 -12.27 -6.90
CA ILE A 71 -6.79 -11.94 -7.31
C ILE A 71 -7.48 -13.17 -7.92
N ASN A 72 -6.78 -13.93 -8.76
CA ASN A 72 -7.32 -15.13 -9.42
C ASN A 72 -7.75 -16.23 -8.42
N GLY A 73 -7.26 -16.20 -7.18
CA GLY A 73 -7.68 -17.14 -6.14
C GLY A 73 -9.08 -16.86 -5.59
N ILE A 74 -9.54 -15.60 -5.66
CA ILE A 74 -10.80 -15.16 -5.04
C ILE A 74 -11.99 -15.92 -5.61
N GLY A 75 -12.03 -16.15 -6.92
CA GLY A 75 -13.09 -16.88 -7.62
C GLY A 75 -13.20 -18.37 -7.26
N ASN A 76 -12.35 -18.89 -6.36
CA ASN A 76 -12.37 -20.25 -5.85
C ASN A 76 -12.50 -20.31 -4.32
N ALA A 77 -12.77 -19.18 -3.65
CA ALA A 77 -13.05 -19.15 -2.22
C ALA A 77 -14.40 -19.84 -1.93
N ALA A 78 -14.50 -20.57 -0.82
CA ALA A 78 -15.76 -21.10 -0.28
C ALA A 78 -16.48 -20.08 0.61
N CYS A 79 -15.74 -19.12 1.19
CA CYS A 79 -16.29 -18.01 1.93
C CYS A 79 -15.50 -16.72 1.68
N ILE A 80 -16.21 -15.61 1.54
CA ILE A 80 -15.64 -14.27 1.35
C ILE A 80 -16.22 -13.36 2.42
N LEU A 81 -15.35 -12.77 3.25
CA LEU A 81 -15.69 -11.63 4.09
C LEU A 81 -15.26 -10.35 3.38
N ALA A 82 -16.21 -9.63 2.79
CA ALA A 82 -16.00 -8.31 2.22
C ALA A 82 -16.34 -7.24 3.28
N ILE A 83 -15.33 -6.66 3.91
CA ILE A 83 -15.49 -5.69 5.01
C ILE A 83 -14.88 -4.34 4.65
N GLY A 84 -15.64 -3.26 4.84
CA GLY A 84 -15.14 -1.90 4.59
C GLY A 84 -14.68 -1.66 3.14
N THR A 85 -15.34 -2.30 2.18
CA THR A 85 -15.03 -2.21 0.74
C THR A 85 -16.31 -2.06 -0.09
N ASN A 86 -16.22 -1.39 -1.24
CA ASN A 86 -17.24 -1.37 -2.30
C ASN A 86 -16.67 -1.92 -3.61
N THR A 87 -16.19 -3.16 -3.56
CA THR A 87 -15.38 -3.80 -4.60
C THR A 87 -15.99 -3.78 -6.00
N THR A 88 -17.32 -3.78 -6.14
CA THR A 88 -17.97 -3.74 -7.47
C THR A 88 -17.82 -2.42 -8.19
N GLU A 89 -17.67 -1.31 -7.45
CA GLU A 89 -17.42 0.03 -8.00
C GLU A 89 -15.92 0.30 -8.09
N ASP A 90 -15.20 0.05 -7.00
CA ASP A 90 -13.80 0.48 -6.86
C ASP A 90 -12.82 -0.48 -7.56
N HIS A 91 -13.15 -1.77 -7.63
CA HIS A 91 -12.32 -2.82 -8.24
C HIS A 91 -13.15 -3.80 -9.08
N PRO A 92 -13.80 -3.37 -10.19
CA PRO A 92 -14.80 -4.17 -10.88
C PRO A 92 -14.33 -5.57 -11.30
N VAL A 93 -13.06 -5.69 -11.71
CA VAL A 93 -12.46 -6.99 -12.08
C VAL A 93 -12.36 -7.94 -10.88
N ILE A 94 -12.03 -7.43 -9.70
CA ILE A 94 -12.05 -8.21 -8.45
C ILE A 94 -13.51 -8.53 -8.06
N GLY A 95 -14.44 -7.59 -8.28
CA GLY A 95 -15.87 -7.81 -8.10
C GLY A 95 -16.42 -8.95 -8.97
N LEU A 96 -15.88 -9.15 -10.18
CA LEU A 96 -16.21 -10.32 -11.02
C LEU A 96 -15.75 -11.63 -10.41
N GLU A 97 -14.56 -11.68 -9.79
CA GLU A 97 -14.09 -12.89 -9.10
C GLU A 97 -14.95 -13.21 -7.87
N VAL A 98 -15.38 -12.19 -7.12
CA VAL A 98 -16.32 -12.37 -6.00
C VAL A 98 -17.64 -12.98 -6.49
N LYS A 99 -18.23 -12.43 -7.56
CA LYS A 99 -19.45 -12.97 -8.17
C LYS A 99 -19.27 -14.39 -8.67
N ARG A 100 -18.14 -14.70 -9.31
CA ARG A 100 -17.79 -16.06 -9.76
C ARG A 100 -17.70 -17.05 -8.59
N ALA A 101 -17.16 -16.65 -7.44
CA ALA A 101 -17.14 -17.51 -6.26
C ALA A 101 -18.57 -17.78 -5.75
N VAL A 102 -19.41 -16.74 -5.67
CA VAL A 102 -20.82 -16.87 -5.27
C VAL A 102 -21.60 -17.79 -6.23
N ASP A 103 -21.40 -17.65 -7.55
CA ASP A 103 -22.02 -18.53 -8.56
C ASP A 103 -21.61 -20.01 -8.39
N LYS A 104 -20.42 -20.27 -7.84
CA LYS A 104 -19.94 -21.61 -7.48
C LYS A 104 -20.44 -22.09 -6.11
N GLY A 105 -21.24 -21.30 -5.40
CA GLY A 105 -21.83 -21.63 -4.11
C GLY A 105 -21.11 -21.06 -2.90
N ALA A 106 -20.14 -20.16 -3.07
CA ALA A 106 -19.44 -19.52 -1.95
C ALA A 106 -20.40 -18.69 -1.08
N LYS A 107 -20.12 -18.65 0.23
CA LYS A 107 -20.80 -17.75 1.17
C LYS A 107 -20.17 -16.38 1.12
N LEU A 108 -20.96 -15.35 0.79
CA LEU A 108 -20.51 -13.96 0.81
C LEU A 108 -21.08 -13.26 2.05
N ILE A 109 -20.19 -12.84 2.95
CA ILE A 109 -20.50 -11.97 4.08
C ILE A 109 -20.07 -10.55 3.69
N VAL A 110 -21.02 -9.61 3.68
CA VAL A 110 -20.73 -8.20 3.47
C VAL A 110 -20.84 -7.48 4.81
N ALA A 111 -19.77 -6.91 5.31
CA ALA A 111 -19.76 -6.08 6.51
C ALA A 111 -19.53 -4.63 6.10
N ASN A 112 -20.63 -3.89 5.95
CA ASN A 112 -20.61 -2.52 5.44
C ASN A 112 -21.82 -1.75 5.99
N PRO A 113 -21.65 -0.54 6.56
CA PRO A 113 -22.77 0.28 7.05
C PRO A 113 -23.77 0.68 5.95
N ARG A 114 -23.30 0.69 4.69
CA ARG A 114 -24.09 1.02 3.50
C ARG A 114 -24.50 -0.25 2.77
N GLU A 115 -25.68 -0.22 2.17
CA GLU A 115 -26.10 -1.21 1.20
C GLU A 115 -25.36 -0.95 -0.12
N ILE A 116 -24.38 -1.81 -0.42
CA ILE A 116 -23.61 -1.76 -1.66
C ILE A 116 -24.08 -2.83 -2.63
N ASP A 117 -23.65 -2.78 -3.88
CA ASP A 117 -24.03 -3.72 -4.93
C ASP A 117 -23.76 -5.19 -4.57
N LEU A 118 -22.67 -5.47 -3.82
CA LEU A 118 -22.37 -6.81 -3.33
C LEU A 118 -23.42 -7.37 -2.36
N CYS A 119 -24.19 -6.53 -1.65
CA CYS A 119 -25.23 -6.99 -0.73
C CYS A 119 -26.30 -7.82 -1.45
N ARG A 120 -26.54 -7.58 -2.75
CA ARG A 120 -27.49 -8.35 -3.58
C ARG A 120 -27.08 -9.81 -3.77
N PHE A 121 -25.80 -10.11 -3.62
CA PHE A 121 -25.21 -11.44 -3.76
C PHE A 121 -24.83 -12.05 -2.39
N ALA A 122 -24.99 -11.28 -1.30
CA ALA A 122 -24.54 -11.67 0.02
C ALA A 122 -25.43 -12.74 0.62
N SER A 123 -24.81 -13.75 1.23
CA SER A 123 -25.49 -14.68 2.14
C SER A 123 -25.86 -13.99 3.45
N LEU A 124 -25.06 -13.00 3.88
CA LEU A 124 -25.31 -12.22 5.07
C LEU A 124 -24.76 -10.80 4.91
N TRP A 125 -25.58 -9.81 5.22
CA TRP A 125 -25.16 -8.41 5.33
C TRP A 125 -25.16 -7.98 6.81
N LEU A 126 -23.99 -7.58 7.28
CA LEU A 126 -23.75 -6.98 8.59
C LEU A 126 -23.67 -5.47 8.42
N ARG A 127 -24.74 -4.78 8.84
CA ARG A 127 -24.83 -3.32 8.79
C ARG A 127 -24.36 -2.74 10.12
N HIS A 128 -23.07 -2.84 10.42
CA HIS A 128 -22.52 -2.28 11.65
C HIS A 128 -22.39 -0.76 11.57
N ASN A 129 -22.29 -0.12 12.74
CA ASN A 129 -22.05 1.31 12.86
C ASN A 129 -20.64 1.67 12.34
N PRO A 130 -20.46 2.81 11.63
CA PRO A 130 -19.13 3.23 11.19
C PRO A 130 -18.15 3.38 12.36
N GLY A 131 -16.95 2.79 12.24
CA GLY A 131 -15.90 2.88 13.26
C GLY A 131 -15.99 1.83 14.37
N THR A 132 -16.88 0.83 14.25
CA THR A 132 -17.02 -0.26 15.21
C THR A 132 -16.50 -1.61 14.69
N ASP A 133 -15.60 -1.57 13.72
CA ASP A 133 -15.09 -2.74 12.99
C ASP A 133 -14.31 -3.70 13.91
N VAL A 134 -13.45 -3.18 14.81
CA VAL A 134 -12.77 -3.99 15.83
C VAL A 134 -13.78 -4.77 16.67
N ALA A 135 -14.82 -4.12 17.20
CA ALA A 135 -15.83 -4.77 18.04
C ALA A 135 -16.56 -5.89 17.29
N LEU A 136 -16.90 -5.66 16.02
CA LEU A 136 -17.53 -6.67 15.16
C LEU A 136 -16.62 -7.89 14.95
N LEU A 137 -15.36 -7.66 14.55
CA LEU A 137 -14.40 -8.73 14.26
C LEU A 137 -14.03 -9.51 15.53
N MET A 138 -13.83 -8.83 16.65
CA MET A 138 -13.56 -9.46 17.94
C MET A 138 -14.77 -10.26 18.45
N GLY A 139 -15.99 -9.75 18.26
CA GLY A 139 -17.22 -10.51 18.55
C GLY A 139 -17.34 -11.78 17.70
N MET A 140 -16.99 -11.72 16.41
CA MET A 140 -16.94 -12.91 15.56
C MET A 140 -15.90 -13.92 16.06
N MET A 141 -14.69 -13.46 16.40
CA MET A 141 -13.61 -14.32 16.89
C MET A 141 -13.95 -14.96 18.23
N ARG A 142 -14.66 -14.25 19.13
CA ARG A 142 -15.17 -14.83 20.37
C ARG A 142 -16.09 -16.01 20.11
N VAL A 143 -17.08 -15.85 19.22
CA VAL A 143 -17.99 -16.95 18.86
C VAL A 143 -17.22 -18.16 18.32
N ILE A 144 -16.22 -17.94 17.46
CA ILE A 144 -15.37 -19.02 16.93
C ILE A 144 -14.65 -19.77 18.05
N VAL A 145 -14.15 -19.04 19.06
CA VAL A 145 -13.45 -19.64 20.20
C VAL A 145 -14.40 -20.36 21.14
N ASP A 146 -15.52 -19.75 21.50
CA ASP A 146 -16.52 -20.29 22.43
C ASP A 146 -17.18 -21.57 21.86
N GLU A 147 -17.35 -21.64 20.53
CA GLU A 147 -17.91 -22.82 19.84
C GLU A 147 -16.86 -23.85 19.40
N GLY A 148 -15.57 -23.61 19.66
CA GLY A 148 -14.49 -24.53 19.29
C GLY A 148 -14.30 -24.71 17.77
N LEU A 149 -14.53 -23.64 16.99
CA LEU A 149 -14.45 -23.63 15.52
C LEU A 149 -13.09 -23.14 14.98
N LEU A 150 -12.11 -22.91 15.86
CA LEU A 150 -10.77 -22.46 15.52
C LEU A 150 -9.88 -23.58 14.95
N ASP A 151 -8.86 -23.22 14.17
CA ASP A 151 -7.85 -24.17 13.67
C ASP A 151 -6.70 -24.29 14.68
N SER A 152 -6.85 -25.18 15.67
CA SER A 152 -5.87 -25.35 16.76
C SER A 152 -4.49 -25.76 16.24
N ALA A 153 -4.43 -26.62 15.21
CA ALA A 153 -3.17 -27.07 14.64
C ALA A 153 -2.41 -25.90 13.99
N PHE A 154 -3.10 -25.06 13.24
CA PHE A 154 -2.49 -23.86 12.65
C PHE A 154 -1.98 -22.89 13.73
N ILE A 155 -2.75 -22.69 14.80
CA ILE A 155 -2.39 -21.78 15.90
C ILE A 155 -1.14 -22.29 16.62
N GLU A 156 -1.11 -23.56 17.02
CA GLU A 156 0.04 -24.15 17.73
C GLU A 156 1.32 -24.12 16.90
N GLU A 157 1.20 -24.46 15.61
CA GLU A 157 2.34 -24.54 14.71
C GLU A 157 2.89 -23.14 14.37
N ARG A 158 2.00 -22.18 14.05
CA ARG A 158 2.38 -20.96 13.32
C ARG A 158 2.16 -19.66 14.07
N CYS A 159 1.38 -19.65 15.15
CA CYS A 159 1.03 -18.43 15.86
C CYS A 159 1.70 -18.36 17.24
N GLU A 160 1.67 -17.18 17.85
CA GLU A 160 2.12 -16.92 19.22
C GLU A 160 1.03 -16.19 20.05
N ASN A 161 1.19 -16.17 21.38
CA ASN A 161 0.34 -15.39 22.30
C ASN A 161 -1.17 -15.70 22.27
N PHE A 162 -1.59 -16.88 21.82
CA PHE A 162 -3.00 -17.24 21.72
C PHE A 162 -3.76 -17.20 23.05
N ASP A 163 -3.14 -17.62 24.16
CA ASP A 163 -3.80 -17.62 25.48
C ASP A 163 -4.15 -16.19 25.94
N ALA A 164 -3.26 -15.24 25.73
CA ALA A 164 -3.51 -13.83 26.03
C ALA A 164 -4.60 -13.25 25.13
N PHE A 165 -4.57 -13.59 23.84
CA PHE A 165 -5.62 -13.22 22.89
C PHE A 165 -6.99 -13.78 23.30
N LYS A 166 -7.06 -15.05 23.69
CA LYS A 166 -8.27 -15.71 24.16
C LYS A 166 -8.82 -15.05 25.43
N GLN A 167 -7.96 -14.65 26.36
CA GLN A 167 -8.38 -13.91 27.56
C GLN A 167 -8.98 -12.53 27.20
N ALA A 168 -8.38 -11.81 26.25
CA ALA A 168 -8.88 -10.52 25.80
C ALA A 168 -10.26 -10.60 25.12
N LEU A 169 -10.61 -11.75 24.51
CA LEU A 169 -11.95 -11.95 23.92
C LEU A 169 -13.09 -11.97 24.95
N ASN A 170 -12.80 -12.19 26.24
CA ASN A 170 -13.81 -12.17 27.30
C ASN A 170 -14.50 -10.81 27.43
N ASP A 171 -13.82 -9.72 27.06
CA ASP A 171 -14.38 -8.36 27.10
C ASP A 171 -15.36 -8.08 25.96
N PHE A 172 -15.39 -8.94 24.93
CA PHE A 172 -16.24 -8.79 23.74
C PHE A 172 -17.48 -9.67 23.80
N ASP A 173 -18.23 -9.60 24.91
CA ASP A 173 -19.46 -10.38 25.08
C ASP A 173 -20.62 -9.80 24.24
N PRO A 174 -21.72 -10.56 24.05
CA PRO A 174 -22.87 -10.07 23.28
C PRO A 174 -23.45 -8.75 23.81
N VAL A 175 -23.42 -8.54 25.13
CA VAL A 175 -23.97 -7.35 25.80
C VAL A 175 -23.10 -6.12 25.52
N PHE A 176 -21.80 -6.31 25.29
CA PHE A 176 -20.87 -5.26 24.87
C PHE A 176 -20.93 -5.02 23.35
N VAL A 177 -20.85 -6.08 22.54
CA VAL A 177 -20.66 -5.97 21.09
C VAL A 177 -21.93 -5.49 20.37
N GLU A 178 -23.11 -5.99 20.76
CA GLU A 178 -24.36 -5.67 20.05
C GLU A 178 -24.72 -4.17 20.12
N PRO A 179 -24.71 -3.51 21.29
CA PRO A 179 -25.01 -2.07 21.37
C PRO A 179 -23.99 -1.20 20.62
N ILE A 180 -22.71 -1.56 20.66
CA ILE A 180 -21.64 -0.81 19.99
C ILE A 180 -21.81 -0.92 18.47
N THR A 181 -21.87 -2.16 17.97
CA THR A 181 -21.91 -2.42 16.53
C THR A 181 -23.28 -2.11 15.92
N GLY A 182 -24.35 -2.15 16.71
CA GLY A 182 -25.72 -2.11 16.21
C GLY A 182 -26.14 -3.38 15.46
N VAL A 183 -25.34 -4.45 15.51
CA VAL A 183 -25.62 -5.72 14.84
C VAL A 183 -26.08 -6.74 15.88
N PRO A 184 -27.28 -7.33 15.70
CA PRO A 184 -27.75 -8.41 16.56
C PRO A 184 -26.74 -9.55 16.71
N HIS A 185 -26.56 -10.05 17.94
CA HIS A 185 -25.58 -11.10 18.22
C HIS A 185 -25.80 -12.38 17.38
N ASP A 186 -27.04 -12.74 17.08
CA ASP A 186 -27.36 -13.90 16.24
C ASP A 186 -26.75 -13.80 14.84
N LYS A 187 -26.73 -12.60 14.24
CA LYS A 187 -26.07 -12.34 12.95
C LYS A 187 -24.55 -12.37 13.07
N ILE A 188 -23.98 -11.83 14.14
CA ILE A 188 -22.53 -11.90 14.39
C ILE A 188 -22.10 -13.37 14.51
N ALA A 189 -22.84 -14.16 15.29
CA ALA A 189 -22.58 -15.58 15.43
C ALA A 189 -22.77 -16.34 14.10
N GLN A 190 -23.78 -15.97 13.31
CA GLN A 190 -24.01 -16.54 11.99
C GLN A 190 -22.81 -16.27 11.05
N ALA A 191 -22.29 -15.04 11.03
CA ALA A 191 -21.12 -14.67 10.24
C ALA A 191 -19.87 -15.42 10.69
N ALA A 192 -19.65 -15.50 12.01
CA ALA A 192 -18.53 -16.22 12.62
C ALA A 192 -18.50 -17.70 12.19
N ARG A 193 -19.65 -18.39 12.34
CA ARG A 193 -19.82 -19.79 11.91
C ARG A 193 -19.61 -19.95 10.41
N MET A 194 -20.19 -19.08 9.58
CA MET A 194 -19.99 -19.12 8.12
C MET A 194 -18.51 -19.02 7.76
N PHE A 195 -17.79 -18.05 8.32
CA PHE A 195 -16.38 -17.84 8.02
C PHE A 195 -15.50 -19.00 8.49
N ALA A 196 -15.71 -19.51 9.71
CA ALA A 196 -14.90 -20.57 10.29
C ALA A 196 -15.12 -21.96 9.65
N THR A 197 -16.34 -22.24 9.17
CA THR A 197 -16.70 -23.60 8.68
C THR A 197 -16.62 -23.76 7.15
N ASN A 198 -16.44 -22.68 6.39
CA ASN A 198 -16.39 -22.72 4.92
C ASN A 198 -14.99 -22.33 4.44
N SER A 199 -14.13 -23.32 4.20
CA SER A 199 -12.76 -23.14 3.71
C SER A 199 -12.62 -23.55 2.24
N PRO A 200 -11.81 -22.87 1.41
CA PRO A 200 -10.96 -21.73 1.73
C PRO A 200 -11.76 -20.44 1.98
N ALA A 201 -11.46 -19.73 3.08
CA ALA A 201 -12.10 -18.45 3.41
C ALA A 201 -11.11 -17.29 3.19
N THR A 202 -11.59 -16.19 2.61
CA THR A 202 -10.76 -15.02 2.30
C THR A 202 -11.39 -13.72 2.78
N ILE A 203 -10.56 -12.79 3.23
CA ILE A 203 -10.98 -11.45 3.65
C ILE A 203 -10.58 -10.45 2.60
N LEU A 204 -11.54 -9.66 2.12
CA LEU A 204 -11.32 -8.53 1.22
C LEU A 204 -11.67 -7.24 1.98
N TYR A 205 -10.74 -6.29 2.02
CA TYR A 205 -11.00 -5.01 2.70
C TYR A 205 -10.36 -3.81 2.02
N ALA A 206 -10.89 -2.62 2.27
CA ALA A 206 -10.39 -1.37 1.73
C ALA A 206 -10.52 -0.22 2.75
N MET A 207 -10.96 0.96 2.30
CA MET A 207 -10.90 2.21 3.07
C MET A 207 -11.82 2.25 4.28
N GLY A 208 -12.88 1.43 4.32
CA GLY A 208 -13.74 1.31 5.49
C GLY A 208 -13.08 0.58 6.67
N ILE A 209 -11.87 0.04 6.48
CA ILE A 209 -11.03 -0.50 7.56
C ILE A 209 -9.91 0.48 7.89
N THR A 210 -9.26 1.05 6.87
CA THR A 210 -8.02 1.82 7.08
C THR A 210 -8.24 3.28 7.44
N GLN A 211 -9.23 3.97 6.89
CA GLN A 211 -9.43 5.41 7.09
C GLN A 211 -10.22 5.73 8.37
N HIS A 212 -9.73 5.21 9.49
CA HIS A 212 -10.27 5.36 10.83
C HIS A 212 -9.16 5.70 11.82
N SER A 213 -9.52 6.33 12.94
CA SER A 213 -8.57 6.56 14.05
C SER A 213 -7.94 5.26 14.60
N HIS A 214 -8.64 4.14 14.43
CA HIS A 214 -8.22 2.79 14.82
C HIS A 214 -7.91 1.89 13.62
N GLY A 215 -7.49 2.47 12.48
CA GLY A 215 -7.30 1.73 11.24
C GLY A 215 -6.28 0.60 11.33
N THR A 216 -5.21 0.77 12.13
CA THR A 216 -4.21 -0.29 12.36
C THR A 216 -4.81 -1.45 13.15
N ASP A 217 -5.60 -1.15 14.18
CA ASP A 217 -6.27 -2.16 15.01
C ASP A 217 -7.31 -2.95 14.19
N ASN A 218 -8.05 -2.25 13.32
CA ASN A 218 -8.98 -2.89 12.39
C ASN A 218 -8.26 -3.90 11.48
N VAL A 219 -7.10 -3.51 10.92
CA VAL A 219 -6.29 -4.41 10.09
C VAL A 219 -5.79 -5.61 10.90
N MET A 220 -5.26 -5.39 12.10
CA MET A 220 -4.81 -6.48 12.97
C MET A 220 -5.96 -7.43 13.34
N ALA A 221 -7.17 -6.92 13.56
CA ALA A 221 -8.34 -7.77 13.80
C ALA A 221 -8.68 -8.65 12.59
N THR A 222 -8.54 -8.16 11.36
CA THR A 222 -8.70 -9.01 10.16
C THR A 222 -7.61 -10.08 10.07
N ALA A 223 -6.37 -9.76 10.43
CA ALA A 223 -5.27 -10.71 10.47
C ALA A 223 -5.49 -11.80 11.51
N ASN A 224 -5.93 -11.42 12.72
CA ASN A 224 -6.24 -12.34 13.81
C ASN A 224 -7.37 -13.31 13.41
N LEU A 225 -8.44 -12.83 12.76
CA LEU A 225 -9.53 -13.68 12.31
C LEU A 225 -9.06 -14.72 11.27
N ALA A 226 -8.20 -14.31 10.33
CA ALA A 226 -7.65 -15.21 9.34
C ALA A 226 -6.69 -16.25 9.97
N MET A 227 -5.89 -15.86 10.97
CA MET A 227 -5.02 -16.79 11.70
C MET A 227 -5.82 -17.77 12.56
N LEU A 228 -6.83 -17.29 13.29
CA LEU A 228 -7.70 -18.08 14.16
C LEU A 228 -8.38 -19.24 13.41
N THR A 229 -8.65 -19.03 12.12
CA THR A 229 -9.32 -19.99 11.24
C THR A 229 -8.38 -20.68 10.25
N GLY A 230 -7.06 -20.51 10.40
CA GLY A 230 -6.06 -21.16 9.55
C GLY A 230 -6.12 -20.77 8.07
N ASN A 231 -6.64 -19.58 7.76
CA ASN A 231 -6.88 -19.06 6.41
C ASN A 231 -5.75 -18.13 5.93
N VAL A 232 -4.48 -18.49 6.18
CA VAL A 232 -3.30 -17.78 5.67
C VAL A 232 -2.29 -18.77 5.10
N GLY A 233 -1.56 -18.40 4.05
CA GLY A 233 -0.55 -19.26 3.42
C GLY A 233 -1.12 -20.38 2.54
N LYS A 234 -2.41 -20.35 2.22
CA LYS A 234 -3.10 -21.36 1.43
C LYS A 234 -3.74 -20.73 0.18
N PRO A 235 -3.98 -21.49 -0.91
CA PRO A 235 -4.69 -20.97 -2.08
C PRO A 235 -6.10 -20.48 -1.72
N SER A 236 -6.55 -19.40 -2.36
CA SER A 236 -7.89 -18.83 -2.21
C SER A 236 -8.28 -18.39 -0.79
N THR A 237 -7.32 -18.27 0.13
CA THR A 237 -7.53 -17.73 1.48
C THR A 237 -7.01 -16.29 1.61
N GLY A 238 -6.63 -15.88 2.81
CA GLY A 238 -5.77 -14.74 3.03
C GLY A 238 -6.48 -13.48 3.48
N VAL A 239 -5.66 -12.47 3.71
CA VAL A 239 -6.04 -11.13 4.13
C VAL A 239 -5.65 -10.17 3.01
N ASN A 240 -6.65 -9.68 2.30
CA ASN A 240 -6.45 -9.04 1.01
C ASN A 240 -6.91 -7.57 1.04
N PRO A 241 -6.01 -6.63 1.42
CA PRO A 241 -6.22 -5.20 1.20
C PRO A 241 -6.35 -4.90 -0.30
N LEU A 242 -7.46 -4.31 -0.69
CA LEU A 242 -7.74 -3.90 -2.06
C LEU A 242 -7.21 -2.48 -2.29
N ARG A 243 -5.95 -2.40 -2.73
CA ARG A 243 -5.27 -1.14 -2.97
C ARG A 243 -5.93 -0.34 -4.09
N GLY A 244 -6.08 0.97 -3.88
CA GLY A 244 -6.79 1.88 -4.80
C GLY A 244 -6.03 2.21 -6.08
N GLN A 245 -5.03 3.10 -6.00
CA GLN A 245 -4.30 3.57 -7.18
C GLN A 245 -3.44 2.47 -7.82
N ASN A 246 -3.26 2.56 -9.15
CA ASN A 246 -2.67 1.53 -10.00
C ASN A 246 -1.29 1.05 -9.54
N ASN A 247 -0.47 1.95 -8.98
CA ASN A 247 0.89 1.64 -8.58
C ASN A 247 1.18 1.96 -7.10
N VAL A 248 0.17 2.01 -6.24
CA VAL A 248 0.40 2.32 -4.82
C VAL A 248 1.20 1.23 -4.12
N GLN A 249 1.08 -0.03 -4.55
CA GLN A 249 1.98 -1.09 -4.10
C GLN A 249 3.41 -0.80 -4.55
N GLY A 250 3.62 -0.48 -5.82
CA GLY A 250 4.94 -0.23 -6.38
C GLY A 250 5.64 1.01 -5.83
N ALA A 251 4.93 2.13 -5.64
CA ALA A 251 5.49 3.32 -5.00
C ALA A 251 6.00 3.01 -3.57
N CYS A 252 5.24 2.25 -2.77
CA CYS A 252 5.71 1.75 -1.48
C CYS A 252 6.93 0.83 -1.64
N ASP A 253 6.88 -0.12 -2.59
CA ASP A 253 7.97 -1.08 -2.84
C ASP A 253 9.26 -0.37 -3.23
N MET A 254 9.17 0.74 -3.96
CA MET A 254 10.33 1.52 -4.41
C MET A 254 10.86 2.46 -3.34
N GLY A 255 10.32 2.42 -2.12
CA GLY A 255 10.81 3.22 -1.00
C GLY A 255 10.40 4.68 -1.08
N ALA A 256 9.29 5.01 -1.76
CA ALA A 256 8.70 6.35 -1.70
C ALA A 256 7.99 6.62 -0.37
N LEU A 257 8.62 6.22 0.73
CA LEU A 257 8.15 6.28 2.11
C LEU A 257 9.29 6.80 2.99
N PRO A 258 9.02 7.53 4.08
CA PRO A 258 10.08 8.26 4.78
C PRO A 258 11.00 7.37 5.62
N ASN A 259 10.62 6.12 5.88
CA ASN A 259 11.29 5.23 6.83
C ASN A 259 11.95 4.00 6.17
N VAL A 260 11.82 3.80 4.86
CA VAL A 260 12.39 2.65 4.14
C VAL A 260 12.97 3.04 2.79
N TYR A 261 14.06 2.36 2.43
CA TYR A 261 14.57 2.20 1.07
C TYR A 261 13.71 1.20 0.27
N PRO A 262 13.94 1.04 -1.06
CA PRO A 262 13.28 0.01 -1.86
C PRO A 262 13.27 -1.38 -1.19
N GLY A 263 12.18 -2.13 -1.33
CA GLY A 263 11.99 -3.44 -0.71
C GLY A 263 11.72 -3.41 0.79
N TYR A 264 11.18 -2.31 1.32
CA TYR A 264 10.88 -2.13 2.75
C TYR A 264 12.11 -2.25 3.66
N GLN A 265 13.29 -1.87 3.15
CA GLN A 265 14.53 -1.97 3.89
C GLN A 265 14.72 -0.71 4.76
N ALA A 266 14.67 -0.85 6.08
CA ALA A 266 14.61 0.29 7.01
C ALA A 266 15.81 1.25 6.89
N VAL A 267 15.55 2.56 6.80
CA VAL A 267 16.61 3.60 6.74
C VAL A 267 17.43 3.69 8.02
N ALA A 268 16.82 3.29 9.15
CA ALA A 268 17.46 3.26 10.46
C ALA A 268 18.51 2.13 10.59
N SER A 269 18.50 1.13 9.72
CA SER A 269 19.45 0.02 9.77
C SER A 269 20.81 0.46 9.20
N PRO A 270 21.90 0.45 10.00
CA PRO A 270 23.22 0.87 9.53
C PRO A 270 23.75 0.03 8.35
N ALA A 271 23.57 -1.30 8.40
CA ALA A 271 24.03 -2.20 7.35
C ALA A 271 23.26 -2.00 6.03
N ILE A 272 21.96 -1.72 6.11
CA ILE A 272 21.18 -1.39 4.92
C ILE A 272 21.61 -0.03 4.36
N ARG A 273 21.78 0.97 5.23
CA ARG A 273 22.23 2.29 4.81
C ARG A 273 23.59 2.22 4.12
N GLU A 274 24.57 1.53 4.69
CA GLU A 274 25.90 1.33 4.10
C GLU A 274 25.80 0.73 2.69
N LYS A 275 24.94 -0.27 2.48
CA LYS A 275 24.70 -0.85 1.14
C LYS A 275 24.26 0.21 0.12
N PHE A 276 23.31 1.08 0.48
CA PHE A 276 22.84 2.14 -0.41
C PHE A 276 23.86 3.27 -0.57
N GLU A 277 24.63 3.60 0.48
CA GLU A 277 25.72 4.58 0.41
C GLU A 277 26.83 4.14 -0.56
N ILE A 278 27.21 2.85 -0.52
CA ILE A 278 28.16 2.24 -1.46
C ILE A 278 27.61 2.32 -2.90
N ALA A 279 26.35 1.92 -3.09
CA ALA A 279 25.74 1.86 -4.42
C ALA A 279 25.55 3.25 -5.05
N TRP A 280 25.21 4.25 -4.25
CA TRP A 280 24.93 5.61 -4.72
C TRP A 280 26.11 6.57 -4.59
N GLY A 281 27.20 6.16 -3.94
CA GLY A 281 28.43 6.94 -3.82
C GLY A 281 28.28 8.21 -2.98
N CYS A 282 27.38 8.21 -1.98
CA CYS A 282 27.11 9.36 -1.12
C CYS A 282 26.72 8.91 0.30
N SER A 283 26.81 9.81 1.28
CA SER A 283 26.27 9.58 2.63
C SER A 283 24.76 9.80 2.66
N LEU A 284 24.04 8.99 3.43
CA LEU A 284 22.58 9.03 3.49
C LEU A 284 22.08 9.32 4.91
N PRO A 285 20.87 9.90 5.06
CA PRO A 285 20.33 10.21 6.38
C PRO A 285 20.01 8.93 7.17
N SER A 286 20.27 8.95 8.47
CA SER A 286 20.13 7.79 9.35
C SER A 286 18.75 7.66 10.02
N SER A 287 17.97 8.73 10.03
CA SER A 287 16.66 8.79 10.69
C SER A 287 15.53 8.82 9.67
N PRO A 288 14.35 8.26 9.99
CA PRO A 288 13.15 8.45 9.17
C PRO A 288 12.85 9.93 8.93
N GLY A 289 12.34 10.26 7.75
CA GLY A 289 11.83 11.60 7.45
C GLY A 289 10.40 11.83 7.92
N LEU A 290 9.87 13.00 7.57
CA LEU A 290 8.47 13.36 7.80
C LEU A 290 7.55 12.65 6.79
N THR A 291 6.38 12.22 7.26
CA THR A 291 5.28 11.77 6.40
C THR A 291 4.64 12.95 5.65
N LEU A 292 3.81 12.66 4.64
CA LEU A 292 3.11 13.67 3.83
C LEU A 292 2.37 14.70 4.71
N VAL A 293 1.60 14.22 5.69
CA VAL A 293 0.81 15.08 6.59
C VAL A 293 1.74 15.91 7.48
N GLU A 294 2.81 15.31 8.01
CA GLU A 294 3.81 16.02 8.80
C GLU A 294 4.60 17.04 7.98
N MET A 295 4.87 16.77 6.70
CA MET A 295 5.51 17.72 5.78
C MET A 295 4.62 18.93 5.51
N LEU A 296 3.30 18.72 5.32
CA LEU A 296 2.36 19.83 5.14
C LEU A 296 2.23 20.67 6.43
N GLU A 297 2.16 20.03 7.60
CA GLU A 297 2.15 20.74 8.88
C GLU A 297 3.46 21.51 9.11
N ALA A 298 4.60 20.88 8.88
CA ALA A 298 5.91 21.53 8.95
C ALA A 298 6.03 22.69 7.94
N ALA A 299 5.43 22.57 6.76
CA ALA A 299 5.36 23.65 5.78
C ALA A 299 4.51 24.82 6.27
N TYR A 300 3.38 24.54 6.93
CA TYR A 300 2.54 25.56 7.55
C TYR A 300 3.31 26.33 8.64
N ARG A 301 4.15 25.62 9.41
CA ARG A 301 5.07 26.19 10.41
C ARG A 301 6.34 26.83 9.81
N LYS A 302 6.51 26.79 8.48
CA LYS A 302 7.69 27.29 7.74
C LYS A 302 9.01 26.58 8.05
N GLU A 303 8.92 25.35 8.57
CA GLU A 303 10.06 24.45 8.75
C GLU A 303 10.42 23.80 7.41
N ILE A 304 9.41 23.30 6.68
CA ILE A 304 9.54 22.94 5.26
C ILE A 304 9.25 24.19 4.42
N LYS A 305 10.21 24.58 3.58
CA LYS A 305 10.12 25.78 2.74
C LYS A 305 9.95 25.46 1.27
N ALA A 306 10.44 24.29 0.85
CA ALA A 306 10.36 23.84 -0.52
C ALA A 306 9.72 22.45 -0.62
N LEU A 307 8.80 22.28 -1.57
CA LEU A 307 8.26 20.98 -1.95
C LEU A 307 8.46 20.71 -3.43
N TYR A 308 8.86 19.48 -3.76
CA TYR A 308 8.80 18.94 -5.11
C TYR A 308 7.80 17.79 -5.15
N LEU A 309 6.67 18.06 -5.81
CA LEU A 309 5.56 17.15 -5.95
C LEU A 309 5.48 16.62 -7.37
N ILE A 310 5.32 15.30 -7.52
CA ILE A 310 5.04 14.63 -8.80
C ILE A 310 3.64 14.00 -8.74
N GLY A 311 2.81 14.19 -9.76
CA GLY A 311 1.59 13.40 -10.01
C GLY A 311 0.57 13.30 -8.86
N GLU A 312 0.46 14.31 -8.00
CA GLU A 312 -0.47 14.36 -6.85
C GLU A 312 -1.22 15.70 -6.77
N ASN A 313 -2.35 15.71 -6.06
CA ASN A 313 -3.21 16.90 -5.98
C ASN A 313 -3.77 17.14 -4.57
N PRO A 314 -2.91 17.36 -3.56
CA PRO A 314 -3.34 17.56 -2.17
C PRO A 314 -4.31 18.74 -1.99
N ALA A 315 -4.27 19.77 -2.83
CA ALA A 315 -5.22 20.88 -2.81
C ALA A 315 -6.69 20.47 -3.10
N LEU A 316 -6.91 19.23 -3.55
CA LEU A 316 -8.21 18.61 -3.79
C LEU A 316 -8.41 17.33 -2.96
N SER A 317 -7.40 16.47 -2.87
CA SER A 317 -7.54 15.10 -2.33
C SER A 317 -7.34 14.96 -0.83
N ASP A 318 -6.65 15.89 -0.20
CA ASP A 318 -6.23 15.74 1.20
C ASP A 318 -7.28 16.31 2.16
N PRO A 319 -7.37 15.78 3.40
CA PRO A 319 -8.30 16.29 4.40
C PRO A 319 -7.95 17.72 4.80
N ASP A 320 -8.95 18.47 5.27
CA ASP A 320 -8.82 19.90 5.60
C ASP A 320 -8.20 20.71 4.43
N VAL A 321 -8.89 20.68 3.29
CA VAL A 321 -8.45 21.37 2.07
C VAL A 321 -8.21 22.86 2.26
N GLY A 322 -8.82 23.48 3.28
CA GLY A 322 -8.57 24.87 3.65
C GLY A 322 -7.15 25.06 4.16
N HIS A 323 -6.77 24.28 5.17
CA HIS A 323 -5.41 24.25 5.70
C HIS A 323 -4.39 23.92 4.61
N VAL A 324 -4.64 22.88 3.80
CA VAL A 324 -3.70 22.46 2.75
C VAL A 324 -3.47 23.58 1.72
N ARG A 325 -4.52 24.23 1.24
CA ARG A 325 -4.39 25.34 0.27
C ARG A 325 -3.66 26.54 0.86
N GLU A 326 -3.91 26.87 2.12
CA GLU A 326 -3.19 27.93 2.82
C GLU A 326 -1.69 27.59 2.97
N THR A 327 -1.38 26.35 3.33
CA THR A 327 0.00 25.83 3.40
C THR A 327 0.71 25.95 2.05
N LEU A 328 0.10 25.44 0.98
CA LEU A 328 0.69 25.48 -0.37
C LEU A 328 0.96 26.92 -0.84
N ALA A 329 0.09 27.88 -0.50
CA ALA A 329 0.28 29.29 -0.82
C ALA A 329 1.40 29.97 -0.02
N LYS A 330 1.80 29.40 1.12
CA LYS A 330 2.86 29.94 2.01
C LYS A 330 4.26 29.38 1.72
N LEU A 331 4.38 28.30 0.94
CA LEU A 331 5.67 27.72 0.57
C LEU A 331 6.53 28.75 -0.16
N GLU A 332 7.84 28.78 0.14
CA GLU A 332 8.78 29.66 -0.55
C GLU A 332 9.09 29.17 -1.97
N PHE A 333 8.99 27.85 -2.17
CA PHE A 333 9.18 27.24 -3.48
C PHE A 333 8.37 25.95 -3.61
N LEU A 334 7.56 25.86 -4.66
CA LEU A 334 6.75 24.69 -4.96
C LEU A 334 6.96 24.33 -6.42
N VAL A 335 7.45 23.12 -6.65
CA VAL A 335 7.57 22.51 -7.97
C VAL A 335 6.49 21.46 -8.09
N VAL A 336 5.65 21.57 -9.11
CA VAL A 336 4.63 20.57 -9.43
C VAL A 336 4.94 19.99 -10.80
N GLN A 337 5.14 18.69 -10.86
CA GLN A 337 5.29 17.94 -12.09
C GLN A 337 4.03 17.11 -12.31
N ASP A 338 3.30 17.42 -13.36
CA ASP A 338 1.95 16.91 -13.58
C ASP A 338 1.64 16.87 -15.08
N ILE A 339 0.62 16.10 -15.45
CA ILE A 339 0.12 15.98 -16.82
C ILE A 339 -0.98 17.02 -17.12
N PHE A 340 -1.53 17.66 -16.08
CA PHE A 340 -2.50 18.76 -16.20
C PHE A 340 -2.18 19.91 -15.24
N LEU A 341 -2.75 21.08 -15.50
CA LEU A 341 -2.75 22.19 -14.53
C LEU A 341 -3.77 21.93 -13.41
N SER A 342 -3.40 21.06 -12.47
CA SER A 342 -4.22 20.67 -11.31
C SER A 342 -4.46 21.81 -10.32
N GLU A 343 -5.39 21.61 -9.38
CA GLU A 343 -5.65 22.55 -8.28
C GLU A 343 -4.38 22.86 -7.49
N THR A 344 -3.53 21.86 -7.28
CA THR A 344 -2.22 22.02 -6.63
C THR A 344 -1.24 22.77 -7.51
N ALA A 345 -1.18 22.48 -8.81
CA ALA A 345 -0.30 23.17 -9.75
C ALA A 345 -0.56 24.68 -9.84
N LYS A 346 -1.77 25.15 -9.53
CA LYS A 346 -2.10 26.60 -9.48
C LYS A 346 -1.37 27.37 -8.38
N PHE A 347 -0.87 26.69 -7.34
CA PHE A 347 -0.03 27.28 -6.30
C PHE A 347 1.47 27.18 -6.63
N ALA A 348 1.83 26.45 -7.69
CA ALA A 348 3.23 26.15 -7.98
C ALA A 348 3.99 27.38 -8.49
N HIS A 349 5.25 27.46 -8.07
CA HIS A 349 6.20 28.43 -8.62
C HIS A 349 6.76 27.95 -9.97
N VAL A 350 6.82 26.63 -10.16
CA VAL A 350 7.21 25.99 -11.42
C VAL A 350 6.30 24.79 -11.67
N VAL A 351 5.74 24.72 -12.87
CA VAL A 351 5.05 23.52 -13.37
C VAL A 351 5.93 22.85 -14.42
N LEU A 352 6.15 21.54 -14.29
CA LEU A 352 6.93 20.73 -15.23
C LEU A 352 5.98 19.73 -15.93
N PRO A 353 5.80 19.81 -17.26
CA PRO A 353 4.86 18.94 -17.96
C PRO A 353 5.42 17.51 -18.05
N ALA A 354 4.72 16.57 -17.41
CA ALA A 354 5.02 15.15 -17.48
C ALA A 354 4.22 14.46 -18.59
N VAL A 355 4.67 13.29 -19.01
CA VAL A 355 3.98 12.41 -19.96
C VAL A 355 2.95 11.51 -19.25
N SER A 356 1.86 11.18 -19.94
CA SER A 356 0.87 10.21 -19.46
C SER A 356 1.37 8.76 -19.53
N PHE A 357 0.56 7.82 -19.00
CA PHE A 357 0.87 6.39 -19.06
C PHE A 357 1.02 5.86 -20.50
N ALA A 358 0.35 6.47 -21.48
CA ALA A 358 0.38 6.05 -22.88
C ALA A 358 1.65 6.50 -23.63
N GLU A 359 2.36 7.48 -23.07
CA GLU A 359 3.54 8.12 -23.66
C GLU A 359 4.85 7.62 -23.02
N LYS A 360 4.75 6.88 -21.91
CA LYS A 360 5.90 6.41 -21.13
C LYS A 360 6.09 4.91 -21.19
N ASP A 361 7.28 4.51 -20.76
CA ASP A 361 7.68 3.13 -20.63
C ASP A 361 8.05 2.86 -19.17
N GLY A 362 7.65 1.73 -18.60
CA GLY A 362 8.02 1.36 -17.24
C GLY A 362 7.28 0.15 -16.69
N THR A 363 7.13 0.10 -15.38
CA THR A 363 6.35 -0.94 -14.70
C THR A 363 5.40 -0.38 -13.65
N PHE A 364 4.26 -1.05 -13.49
CA PHE A 364 3.36 -0.87 -12.35
C PHE A 364 3.26 -2.16 -11.56
N THR A 365 3.20 -2.04 -10.24
CA THR A 365 2.90 -3.12 -9.31
C THR A 365 1.49 -2.94 -8.76
N ASN A 366 0.61 -3.88 -9.07
CA ASN A 366 -0.80 -3.83 -8.67
C ASN A 366 -1.02 -4.34 -7.22
N THR A 367 -2.29 -4.40 -6.79
CA THR A 367 -2.68 -4.80 -5.42
C THR A 367 -2.23 -6.21 -5.02
N GLU A 368 -2.12 -7.15 -5.96
CA GLU A 368 -1.66 -8.52 -5.70
C GLU A 368 -0.14 -8.67 -5.85
N ARG A 369 0.61 -7.55 -5.80
CA ARG A 369 2.08 -7.49 -5.93
C ARG A 369 2.59 -7.86 -7.32
N ARG A 370 1.71 -7.95 -8.33
CA ARG A 370 2.12 -8.27 -9.70
C ARG A 370 2.74 -7.05 -10.33
N VAL A 371 4.03 -7.14 -10.63
CA VAL A 371 4.77 -6.20 -11.47
C VAL A 371 4.40 -6.48 -12.92
N GLN A 372 3.94 -5.46 -13.62
CA GLN A 372 3.44 -5.53 -14.99
C GLN A 372 4.08 -4.43 -15.85
N ARG A 373 4.31 -4.76 -17.12
CA ARG A 373 4.94 -3.86 -18.08
C ARG A 373 3.94 -2.81 -18.59
N VAL A 374 4.31 -1.54 -18.50
CA VAL A 374 3.66 -0.41 -19.19
C VAL A 374 4.52 -0.10 -20.42
N ARG A 375 3.90 0.04 -21.60
CA ARG A 375 4.61 0.32 -22.85
C ARG A 375 4.15 1.63 -23.45
N LYS A 376 5.09 2.35 -24.04
CA LYS A 376 4.82 3.53 -24.84
C LYS A 376 3.97 3.16 -26.05
N ALA A 377 2.80 3.77 -26.16
CA ALA A 377 1.86 3.58 -27.26
C ALA A 377 1.85 4.77 -28.23
N ILE A 378 2.14 5.98 -27.74
CA ILE A 378 2.22 7.20 -28.54
C ILE A 378 3.46 8.02 -28.17
N GLU A 379 3.85 8.93 -29.05
CA GLU A 379 4.92 9.90 -28.76
C GLU A 379 4.46 10.95 -27.74
N PRO A 380 5.38 11.51 -26.91
CA PRO A 380 5.08 12.61 -26.01
C PRO A 380 4.42 13.79 -26.71
N ILE A 381 3.39 14.35 -26.09
CA ILE A 381 2.61 15.48 -26.62
C ILE A 381 3.21 16.81 -26.18
N GLY A 382 3.50 17.69 -27.14
CA GLY A 382 4.07 19.00 -26.88
C GLY A 382 5.49 18.89 -26.32
N ASP A 383 5.77 19.62 -25.25
CA ASP A 383 7.08 19.60 -24.57
C ASP A 383 7.08 18.68 -23.32
N SER A 384 6.13 17.75 -23.23
CA SER A 384 6.06 16.80 -22.11
C SER A 384 7.22 15.81 -22.15
N LEU A 385 7.72 15.44 -20.97
CA LEU A 385 8.87 14.53 -20.84
C LEU A 385 8.62 13.45 -19.77
N PRO A 386 9.24 12.26 -19.87
CA PRO A 386 9.19 11.23 -18.85
C PRO A 386 9.58 11.74 -17.46
N ASP A 387 8.81 11.36 -16.43
CA ASP A 387 9.03 11.86 -15.07
C ASP A 387 10.45 11.56 -14.57
N TRP A 388 10.92 10.32 -14.77
CA TRP A 388 12.28 9.90 -14.41
C TRP A 388 13.34 10.75 -15.10
N TRP A 389 13.11 11.13 -16.37
CA TRP A 389 14.05 11.94 -17.14
C TRP A 389 14.12 13.35 -16.57
N ILE A 390 12.98 13.96 -16.27
CA ILE A 390 12.92 15.31 -15.67
C ILE A 390 13.68 15.32 -14.34
N ILE A 391 13.44 14.32 -13.47
CA ILE A 391 14.13 14.20 -12.18
C ILE A 391 15.64 14.05 -12.39
N CYS A 392 16.08 13.17 -13.31
CA CYS A 392 17.49 12.99 -13.63
C CYS A 392 18.14 14.28 -14.15
N GLN A 393 17.43 15.05 -14.97
CA GLN A 393 17.93 16.33 -15.48
C GLN A 393 18.09 17.40 -14.39
N ILE A 394 17.25 17.37 -13.38
CA ILE A 394 17.38 18.24 -12.20
C ILE A 394 18.57 17.78 -11.36
N ALA A 395 18.71 16.47 -11.11
CA ALA A 395 19.84 15.88 -10.39
C ALA A 395 21.19 16.24 -11.03
N LYS A 396 21.32 16.08 -12.36
CA LYS A 396 22.53 16.45 -13.11
C LYS A 396 22.87 17.94 -13.00
N ARG A 397 21.86 18.81 -13.00
CA ARG A 397 22.03 20.27 -12.80
C ARG A 397 22.37 20.64 -11.36
N LEU A 398 22.17 19.73 -10.41
CA LEU A 398 22.68 19.80 -9.04
C LEU A 398 24.06 19.13 -8.90
N GLU A 399 24.69 18.74 -10.02
CA GLU A 399 26.02 18.10 -10.07
C GLU A 399 26.05 16.72 -9.39
N ALA A 400 24.89 16.04 -9.27
CA ALA A 400 24.82 14.68 -8.74
C ALA A 400 25.13 13.63 -9.81
N GLY A 401 25.95 12.64 -9.43
CA GLY A 401 26.24 11.44 -10.24
C GLY A 401 25.20 10.33 -10.06
N GLY A 402 25.22 9.32 -10.94
CA GLY A 402 24.36 8.13 -10.80
C GLY A 402 22.92 8.31 -11.31
N PHE A 403 22.68 9.31 -12.16
CA PHE A 403 21.38 9.60 -12.81
C PHE A 403 21.48 9.58 -14.35
N ASP A 404 22.49 8.89 -14.89
CA ASP A 404 22.76 8.77 -16.33
C ASP A 404 22.03 7.58 -16.98
N TYR A 405 20.74 7.42 -16.65
CA TYR A 405 19.90 6.39 -17.25
C TYR A 405 19.55 6.76 -18.69
N SER A 406 19.66 5.78 -19.59
CA SER A 406 19.26 5.92 -20.99
C SER A 406 17.82 5.47 -21.22
N HIS A 407 17.36 4.51 -20.40
CA HIS A 407 16.04 3.91 -20.48
C HIS A 407 15.55 3.49 -19.08
N PRO A 408 14.22 3.43 -18.82
CA PRO A 408 13.65 2.84 -17.59
C PRO A 408 14.16 1.43 -17.26
N PHE A 409 14.58 0.69 -18.28
CA PHE A 409 15.24 -0.61 -18.10
C PHE A 409 16.49 -0.51 -17.21
N ASP A 410 17.33 0.50 -17.42
CA ASP A 410 18.57 0.70 -16.63
C ASP A 410 18.24 0.94 -15.15
N ILE A 411 17.12 1.63 -14.89
CA ILE A 411 16.61 1.88 -13.54
C ILE A 411 16.12 0.57 -12.91
N MET A 412 15.41 -0.27 -13.67
CA MET A 412 14.99 -1.59 -13.19
C MET A 412 16.18 -2.49 -12.85
N GLU A 413 17.26 -2.46 -13.62
CA GLU A 413 18.47 -3.22 -13.30
C GLU A 413 19.09 -2.78 -11.96
N GLU A 414 19.12 -1.47 -11.67
CA GLU A 414 19.57 -0.97 -10.36
C GLU A 414 18.60 -1.37 -9.24
N ILE A 415 17.29 -1.35 -9.49
CA ILE A 415 16.27 -1.85 -8.55
C ILE A 415 16.52 -3.33 -8.23
N ARG A 416 16.70 -4.18 -9.24
CA ARG A 416 16.98 -5.62 -9.08
C ARG A 416 18.23 -5.86 -8.24
N TYR A 417 19.28 -5.07 -8.47
CA TYR A 417 20.53 -5.17 -7.72
C TYR A 417 20.39 -4.80 -6.24
N LEU A 418 19.64 -3.74 -5.92
CA LEU A 418 19.53 -3.22 -4.55
C LEU A 418 18.37 -3.80 -3.73
N THR A 419 17.42 -4.45 -4.41
CA THR A 419 16.15 -4.89 -3.84
C THR A 419 16.01 -6.41 -3.99
N PRO A 420 16.43 -7.21 -2.98
CA PRO A 420 16.44 -8.67 -3.10
C PRO A 420 15.10 -9.29 -3.50
N SER A 421 13.97 -8.73 -3.06
CA SER A 421 12.64 -9.23 -3.43
C SER A 421 12.27 -8.99 -4.90
N TYR A 422 13.02 -8.14 -5.62
CA TYR A 422 12.85 -7.83 -7.03
C TYR A 422 13.98 -8.42 -7.90
N GLY A 423 14.94 -9.16 -7.35
CA GLY A 423 16.16 -9.59 -8.08
C GLY A 423 15.90 -10.31 -9.41
N GLY A 424 14.82 -11.11 -9.48
CA GLY A 424 14.38 -11.82 -10.67
C GLY A 424 13.47 -11.01 -11.61
N ILE A 425 13.11 -9.78 -11.30
CA ILE A 425 12.11 -9.00 -12.04
C ILE A 425 12.77 -8.20 -13.16
N SER A 426 13.11 -8.89 -14.26
CA SER A 426 13.63 -8.25 -15.48
C SER A 426 12.52 -7.93 -16.48
N TYR A 427 12.71 -6.90 -17.31
CA TYR A 427 11.73 -6.53 -18.34
C TYR A 427 11.40 -7.69 -19.28
N GLN A 428 12.40 -8.47 -19.68
CA GLN A 428 12.21 -9.64 -20.54
C GLN A 428 11.24 -10.65 -19.92
N ARG A 429 11.30 -10.87 -18.60
CA ARG A 429 10.41 -11.78 -17.91
C ARG A 429 9.00 -11.21 -17.70
N LEU A 430 8.85 -9.90 -17.73
CA LEU A 430 7.55 -9.24 -17.61
C LEU A 430 6.73 -9.28 -18.92
N GLU A 431 7.34 -9.64 -20.05
CA GLU A 431 6.67 -9.80 -21.34
C GLU A 431 5.57 -10.89 -21.31
N SER A 432 5.64 -11.85 -20.38
CA SER A 432 4.69 -12.96 -20.23
C SER A 432 3.58 -12.71 -19.19
N GLY A 433 3.10 -11.47 -19.07
CA GLY A 433 1.93 -11.13 -18.23
C GLY A 433 2.26 -10.70 -16.80
N GLY A 434 3.54 -10.59 -16.46
CA GLY A 434 4.02 -10.02 -15.20
C GLY A 434 4.23 -11.02 -14.06
N LEU A 435 5.04 -10.62 -13.07
CA LEU A 435 5.48 -11.46 -11.96
C LEU A 435 5.04 -10.88 -10.62
N GLN A 436 4.61 -11.74 -9.70
CA GLN A 436 4.31 -11.33 -8.32
C GLN A 436 5.59 -11.37 -7.49
N TRP A 437 5.97 -10.26 -6.88
CA TRP A 437 7.06 -10.26 -5.92
C TRP A 437 6.58 -10.84 -4.57
N PRO A 438 7.47 -11.46 -3.77
CA PRO A 438 8.90 -11.65 -3.98
C PRO A 438 9.28 -12.53 -5.19
N CYS A 439 10.35 -12.17 -5.88
CA CYS A 439 10.95 -12.93 -6.97
C CYS A 439 12.47 -12.69 -6.91
N PRO A 440 13.20 -13.46 -6.08
CA PRO A 440 14.60 -13.15 -5.76
C PRO A 440 15.59 -13.45 -6.88
N THR A 441 15.29 -14.40 -7.76
CA THR A 441 16.21 -14.86 -8.81
C THR A 441 15.52 -15.00 -10.16
N ASP A 442 16.31 -15.04 -11.24
CA ASP A 442 15.83 -15.08 -12.63
C ASP A 442 15.09 -16.38 -12.98
N ASP A 443 15.28 -17.44 -12.21
CA ASP A 443 14.57 -18.71 -12.32
C ASP A 443 13.35 -18.82 -11.39
N HIS A 444 13.20 -17.93 -10.40
CA HIS A 444 12.09 -17.97 -9.45
C HIS A 444 10.76 -17.60 -10.12
N PRO A 445 9.68 -18.41 -10.05
CA PRO A 445 8.43 -18.20 -10.81
C PRO A 445 7.55 -17.02 -10.33
N GLY A 446 8.07 -16.18 -9.43
CA GLY A 446 7.29 -15.25 -8.59
C GLY A 446 6.58 -15.94 -7.43
N THR A 447 5.99 -15.16 -6.52
CA THR A 447 5.30 -15.66 -5.32
C THR A 447 3.82 -15.27 -5.32
N PRO A 448 2.94 -16.15 -5.85
CA PRO A 448 1.49 -15.90 -5.86
C PRO A 448 0.86 -15.81 -4.47
N ILE A 449 1.34 -16.64 -3.54
CA ILE A 449 0.81 -16.75 -2.17
C ILE A 449 1.95 -16.48 -1.20
N LEU A 450 1.77 -15.48 -0.33
CA LEU A 450 2.69 -15.20 0.76
C LEU A 450 2.45 -16.15 1.93
N HIS A 451 3.47 -16.32 2.75
CA HIS A 451 3.39 -17.06 4.02
C HIS A 451 2.98 -18.54 3.87
N VAL A 452 3.31 -19.20 2.76
CA VAL A 452 2.99 -20.63 2.56
C VAL A 452 3.62 -21.48 3.66
N ASN A 453 4.94 -21.39 3.83
CA ASN A 453 5.67 -22.20 4.81
C ASN A 453 5.74 -21.54 6.19
N THR A 454 6.09 -20.26 6.25
CA THR A 454 6.24 -19.52 7.52
C THR A 454 5.87 -18.05 7.32
N PHE A 455 5.51 -17.35 8.39
CA PHE A 455 5.32 -15.89 8.30
C PHE A 455 6.68 -15.22 8.12
N VAL A 456 6.69 -14.02 7.51
CA VAL A 456 7.98 -13.33 7.25
C VAL A 456 8.68 -12.98 8.56
N ARG A 457 7.92 -12.71 9.62
CA ARG A 457 8.45 -12.50 10.99
C ARG A 457 8.63 -13.77 11.82
N GLY A 458 8.41 -14.96 11.25
CA GLY A 458 8.51 -16.25 11.95
C GLY A 458 7.14 -16.74 12.45
N LYS A 459 6.87 -16.59 13.75
CA LYS A 459 5.54 -16.82 14.33
C LYS A 459 4.76 -15.51 14.40
N ALA A 460 3.46 -15.59 14.15
CA ALA A 460 2.56 -14.43 14.06
C ALA A 460 1.69 -14.25 15.30
#